data_AF-A0A7Y7TNE5-F1
#
_entry.id   AF-A0A7Y7TNE5-F1
#
_cell.length_a   1.000
_cell.length_b   1.000
_cell.length_c   1.000
_cell.angle_alpha   90.00
_cell.angle_beta   90.00
_cell.angle_gamma   90.00
#
_symmetry.space_group_name_H-M   'P 1'
#
loop_
_entity.id
_entity.type
_entity.pdbx_description
1 polymer ?
#
loop_
_entity_poly.entity_id
_entity_poly.type
_entity_poly.pdbx_seq_one_letter_code
_entity_poly.pdbx_strand_id
1 'polypeptide(L)' 'MDSKPAIFEEFTIRRIYDEKAEVWYFSVVDIIRALLQQPDFQAARNYWKVLKNRLNKEGSEPVTNCNRLKMSAEDEG' A
#
# COMPACT_ATOMS: atom_id res chain seq x y z
N MET A 1 -19.91 -11.26 1.54
CA MET A 1 -19.62 -10.00 2.26
C MET A 1 -19.14 -8.99 1.24
N ASP A 2 -19.99 -8.01 0.93
CA ASP A 2 -19.65 -6.95 -0.02
C ASP A 2 -18.67 -5.96 0.61
N SER A 3 -17.39 -6.07 0.24
CA SER A 3 -16.37 -5.11 0.66
C SER A 3 -16.62 -3.79 -0.07
N LYS A 4 -17.30 -2.85 0.60
CA LYS A 4 -17.51 -1.50 0.08
C LYS A 4 -16.15 -0.78 -0.01
N PRO A 5 -15.76 -0.30 -1.20
CA PRO A 5 -14.49 0.36 -1.37
C PRO A 5 -14.45 1.68 -0.59
N ALA A 6 -13.26 2.03 -0.07
CA ALA A 6 -13.04 3.34 0.53
C ALA A 6 -12.76 4.36 -0.58
N ILE A 7 -13.38 5.54 -0.49
CA ILE A 7 -13.19 6.65 -1.44
C ILE A 7 -12.21 7.64 -0.80
N PHE A 8 -11.12 7.94 -1.51
CA PHE A 8 -10.14 8.96 -1.11
C PHE A 8 -9.94 9.90 -2.29
N GLU A 9 -10.27 11.20 -2.14
CA GLU A 9 -10.10 12.22 -3.20
C GLU A 9 -10.60 11.77 -4.59
N GLU A 10 -11.82 11.22 -4.66
CA GLU A 10 -12.44 10.64 -5.87
C GLU A 10 -11.83 9.31 -6.38
N PHE A 11 -10.76 8.83 -5.75
CA PHE A 11 -10.17 7.52 -6.06
C PHE A 11 -10.79 6.41 -5.20
N THR A 12 -11.24 5.37 -5.89
CA THR A 12 -11.71 4.12 -5.25
C THR A 12 -10.50 3.25 -4.89
N ILE A 13 -10.33 2.93 -3.60
CA ILE A 13 -9.26 2.05 -3.10
C ILE A 13 -9.85 0.69 -2.73
N ARG A 14 -9.33 -0.37 -3.37
CA ARG A 14 -9.70 -1.75 -3.01
C ARG A 14 -9.04 -2.15 -1.69
N ARG A 15 -9.86 -2.71 -0.81
CA ARG A 15 -9.45 -3.22 0.50
C ARG A 15 -10.12 -4.56 0.80
N ILE A 16 -9.40 -5.41 1.52
CA ILE A 16 -9.89 -6.69 2.02
C ILE A 16 -9.54 -6.75 3.50
N TYR A 17 -10.53 -7.11 4.33
CA TYR A 17 -10.29 -7.41 5.72
C TYR A 17 -9.97 -8.90 5.85
N ASP A 18 -8.86 -9.23 6.49
CA ASP A 18 -8.53 -10.60 6.87
C ASP A 18 -8.89 -10.81 8.34
N GLU A 19 -9.98 -11.55 8.56
CA GLU A 19 -10.51 -11.85 9.89
C GLU A 19 -9.55 -12.71 10.73
N LYS A 20 -8.67 -13.50 10.10
CA LYS A 20 -7.76 -14.41 10.83
C LYS A 20 -6.54 -13.68 11.39
N ALA A 21 -6.04 -12.71 10.62
CA ALA A 21 -4.90 -11.91 11.02
C ALA A 21 -5.31 -10.57 11.65
N GLU A 22 -6.61 -10.25 11.64
CA GLU A 22 -7.17 -8.97 12.11
C GLU A 22 -6.50 -7.75 11.44
N VAL A 23 -6.15 -7.89 10.17
CA VAL A 23 -5.47 -6.85 9.39
C VAL A 23 -6.25 -6.45 8.14
N TRP A 24 -6.04 -5.21 7.71
CA TRP A 24 -6.55 -4.70 6.44
C TRP A 24 -5.47 -4.79 5.36
N TYR A 25 -5.81 -5.42 4.25
CA TYR A 25 -5.01 -5.40 3.02
C TYR A 25 -5.55 -4.35 2.05
N PHE A 26 -4.65 -3.59 1.44
CA PHE A 26 -4.99 -2.55 0.47
C PHE A 26 -4.27 -2.79 -0.85
N SER A 27 -4.89 -2.39 -1.96
CA SER A 27 -4.26 -2.40 -3.27
C SER A 27 -3.22 -1.29 -3.38
N VAL A 28 -1.93 -1.66 -3.42
CA VAL A 28 -0.81 -0.73 -3.60
C VAL A 28 -0.95 0.09 -4.89
N VAL A 29 -1.46 -0.50 -5.97
CA VAL A 29 -1.66 0.20 -7.25
C VAL A 29 -2.72 1.29 -7.13
N ASP A 30 -3.80 1.04 -6.37
CA ASP A 30 -4.87 2.03 -6.19
C ASP A 30 -4.39 3.20 -5.32
N ILE A 31 -3.55 2.92 -4.31
CA ILE A 31 -2.90 3.95 -3.49
C ILE A 31 -1.95 4.80 -4.33
N ILE A 32 -1.06 4.17 -5.11
CA ILE A 32 -0.14 4.88 -6.01
C ILE A 32 -0.92 5.76 -7.00
N ARG A 33 -2.02 5.24 -7.54
CA ARG A 33 -2.89 5.99 -8.45
C ARG A 33 -3.46 7.25 -7.79
N ALA A 34 -3.97 7.12 -6.56
CA ALA A 34 -4.51 8.24 -5.79
C ALA A 34 -3.41 9.27 -5.47
N LEU A 35 -2.24 8.81 -4.99
CA LEU A 35 -1.12 9.69 -4.63
C LEU A 35 -0.54 10.44 -5.83
N LEU A 36 -0.46 9.80 -6.99
CA LEU A 36 0.02 10.42 -8.22
C LEU A 36 -1.06 11.20 -8.97
N GLN A 37 -2.30 11.22 -8.44
CA GLN A 37 -3.50 11.76 -9.10
C GLN A 37 -3.60 11.29 -10.57
N GLN A 38 -3.22 10.03 -10.83
CA GLN A 38 -3.19 9.48 -12.17
C GLN A 38 -4.59 8.95 -12.53
N PRO A 39 -5.26 9.49 -13.55
CA PRO A 39 -6.54 8.94 -13.97
C PRO A 39 -6.38 7.54 -14.58
N ASP A 40 -5.21 7.26 -15.19
CA ASP A 40 -4.93 5.99 -15.84
C ASP A 40 -4.36 4.95 -14.87
N PHE A 41 -5.14 3.91 -14.62
CA PHE A 41 -4.75 2.75 -13.81
C PHE A 41 -3.53 2.01 -14.40
N GLN A 42 -3.42 1.92 -15.72
CA GLN A 42 -2.32 1.24 -16.39
C GLN A 42 -1.00 1.99 -16.20
N ALA A 43 -1.03 3.33 -16.20
CA ALA A 43 0.12 4.17 -15.90
C ALA A 43 0.61 3.94 -14.46
N ALA A 44 -0.30 3.96 -13.48
CA ALA A 44 0.02 3.67 -12.08
C ALA A 44 0.58 2.25 -11.89
N ARG A 45 0.05 1.26 -12.61
CA ARG A 45 0.53 -0.13 -12.58
C ARG A 45 1.94 -0.27 -13.15
N ASN A 46 2.24 0.42 -14.25
CA ASN A 46 3.57 0.42 -14.86
C ASN A 46 4.58 1.09 -13.92
N TYR A 47 4.21 2.21 -13.31
CA TYR A 47 5.03 2.87 -12.30
C TYR A 47 5.33 1.93 -11.12
N TRP A 48 4.32 1.25 -10.58
CA TRP A 48 4.51 0.25 -9.52
C TRP A 48 5.46 -0.88 -9.93
N LYS A 49 5.34 -1.39 -11.16
CA LYS A 49 6.25 -2.44 -11.67
C LYS A 49 7.70 -1.98 -11.68
N VAL A 50 7.97 -0.76 -12.13
CA VAL A 50 9.31 -0.17 -12.13
C VAL A 50 9.80 0.09 -10.71
N LEU A 51 8.96 0.65 -9.85
CA LEU A 51 9.28 0.91 -8.44
C LEU A 51 9.64 -0.38 -7.69
N LYS A 52 8.82 -1.43 -7.83
CA LYS A 52 9.09 -2.75 -7.25
C LYS A 52 10.42 -3.32 -7.71
N ASN A 53 10.74 -3.20 -9.00
CA ASN A 53 12.02 -3.66 -9.53
C ASN A 53 13.21 -2.87 -8.96
N ARG A 54 13.06 -1.55 -8.76
CA ARG A 54 14.09 -0.71 -8.12
C ARG A 54 14.28 -1.08 -6.66
N LEU A 55 13.20 -1.21 -5.89
CA LEU A 55 13.25 -1.62 -4.49
C LEU A 55 13.96 -2.97 -4.32
N ASN A 56 13.59 -3.97 -5.12
CA ASN A 56 14.26 -5.27 -5.11
C ASN A 56 15.75 -5.18 -5.47
N LYS A 57 16.12 -4.28 -6.39
CA LYS A 57 17.51 -4.09 -6.83
C LYS A 57 18.34 -3.32 -5.80
N GLU A 58 17.73 -2.39 -5.07
CA GLU A 58 18.35 -1.63 -3.98
C GLU A 58 18.44 -2.43 -2.68
N GLY A 59 17.96 -3.68 -2.65
CA GLY A 59 17.91 -4.50 -1.44
C GLY A 59 16.85 -4.02 -0.44
N SER A 60 15.95 -3.13 -0.85
CA SER A 60 14.80 -2.73 -0.05
C SER A 60 13.82 -3.90 -0.01
N GLU A 61 13.65 -4.51 1.17
CA GLU A 61 12.66 -5.55 1.35
C GLU A 61 11.26 -4.99 1.06
N PRO A 62 10.44 -5.70 0.26
CA PRO A 62 9.05 -5.31 0.11
C PRO A 62 8.39 -5.30 1.49
N VAL A 63 7.56 -4.29 1.72
CA VAL A 63 6.82 -3.98 2.96
C VAL A 63 6.10 -5.20 3.59
N THR A 64 5.96 -6.31 2.85
CA THR A 64 5.60 -7.64 3.34
C THR A 64 6.42 -8.08 4.57
N ASN A 65 7.66 -7.60 4.75
CA ASN A 65 8.48 -7.87 5.94
C ASN A 65 8.54 -6.70 6.95
N CYS A 66 7.93 -5.55 6.65
CA CYS A 66 7.90 -4.38 7.55
C CYS A 66 6.84 -4.50 8.67
N ASN A 67 6.43 -5.71 9.06
CA ASN A 67 5.58 -5.93 10.24
C ASN A 67 6.36 -5.86 11.57
N ARG A 68 7.59 -5.38 11.56
CA ARG A 68 8.37 -5.14 12.79
C ARG A 68 9.03 -3.76 12.79
N LEU A 69 8.24 -2.71 12.54
CA LEU A 69 8.54 -1.40 13.11
C LEU A 69 8.28 -1.47 14.62
N LYS A 70 9.25 -1.99 15.38
CA LYS A 70 9.43 -1.58 16.77
C LYS A 70 9.90 -0.13 16.71
N MET A 71 8.97 0.82 16.65
CA MET A 71 9.27 2.16 17.15
C MET A 71 9.41 2.00 18.66
N SER A 72 10.65 2.01 19.15
CA SER A 72 10.86 2.41 20.54
C SER A 72 10.39 3.86 20.62
N ALA A 73 9.26 4.08 21.29
CA ALA A 73 8.92 5.42 21.74
C ALA A 73 10.08 5.89 22.62
N GLU A 74 10.63 7.07 22.34
CA GLU A 74 11.45 7.79 23.30
C GLU A 74 10.60 8.02 24.54
N ASP A 75 10.94 7.30 25.60
CA ASP A 75 10.50 7.57 26.96
C ASP A 75 11.25 8.86 27.37
N GLU A 76 10.62 10.02 27.18
CA GLU A 76 11.13 11.27 27.74
C GLU A 76 10.77 11.30 29.24
N GLY A 77 11.74 10.87 30.05
CA GLY A 77 11.79 11.12 31.50
C GLY A 77 12.61 12.35 31.85
#